data_AF-A0A7S0YPU6-F1
#
_entry.id   AF-A0A7S0YPU6-F1
#
_cell.length_a   1.000
_cell.length_b   1.000
_cell.length_c   1.000
_cell.angle_alpha   90.00
_cell.angle_beta   90.00
_cell.angle_gamma   90.00
#
_symmetry.space_group_name_H-M   'P 1'
#
loop_
_entity.id
_entity.type
_entity.pdbx_description
1 polymer ?
#
loop_
_entity_poly.entity_id
_entity_poly.type
_entity_poly.pdbx_seq_one_letter_code
_entity_poly.pdbx_strand_id
1 'polypeptide(L)'
;TAASQYFVPLVIDTITGQLEANDVQRTRRLREVLTSLGPFFIKLGQALAIRPDILSPTSMYELQRLCDKVPAFDNARAMQTIEKELGCRISDVFDDLSPDPIAAASL
;
A
#
# COMPACT_ATOMS: atom_id res chain seq x y z
N THR A 1 19.02 3.01 25.47
CA THR A 1 18.11 1.92 25.04
C THR A 1 17.11 2.46 24.05
N ALA A 2 17.04 1.89 22.85
CA ALA A 2 16.29 2.42 21.70
C ALA A 2 14.82 2.76 22.00
N ALA A 3 14.18 2.05 22.93
CA ALA A 3 12.80 2.31 23.35
C ALA A 3 12.58 3.74 23.91
N SER A 4 13.54 4.28 24.66
CA SER A 4 13.41 5.62 25.28
C SER A 4 13.30 6.74 24.24
N GLN A 5 13.96 6.59 23.09
CA GLN A 5 13.99 7.60 22.03
C GLN A 5 12.66 7.72 21.26
N TYR A 6 11.76 6.74 21.37
CA TYR A 6 10.47 6.73 20.67
C TYR A 6 9.29 7.04 21.58
N PHE A 7 9.34 6.63 22.85
CA PHE A 7 8.22 6.83 23.77
C PHE A 7 8.13 8.27 24.29
N VAL A 8 9.25 8.95 24.51
CA VAL A 8 9.26 10.32 25.03
C VAL A 8 8.60 11.32 24.06
N PRO A 9 8.91 11.34 22.76
CA PRO A 9 8.23 12.24 21.81
C PRO A 9 6.75 11.90 21.61
N LEU A 10 6.37 10.62 21.74
CA LEU A 10 4.98 10.17 21.62
C LEU A 10 4.12 10.71 22.77
N VAL A 11 4.64 10.65 24.00
CA VAL A 11 3.97 11.17 25.19
C VAL A 11 3.92 12.69 25.18
N ILE A 12 5.02 13.35 24.80
CA ILE A 12 5.07 14.81 24.69
C ILE A 12 4.01 15.29 23.69
N ASP A 13 3.96 14.74 22.48
CA ASP A 13 3.02 15.20 21.45
C ASP A 13 1.54 14.88 21.77
N THR A 14 1.29 13.84 22.56
CA THR A 14 -0.06 13.55 23.10
C THR A 14 -0.49 14.60 24.13
N ILE A 15 0.46 15.18 24.85
CA ILE A 15 0.22 16.19 25.90
C ILE A 15 0.17 17.61 25.32
N THR A 16 0.97 17.95 24.30
CA THR A 16 1.01 19.30 23.70
C THR A 16 -0.10 19.61 22.69
N GLY A 17 -0.96 18.64 22.33
CA GLY A 17 -1.99 18.84 21.31
C GLY A 17 -1.43 19.11 19.91
N GLN A 18 -0.14 18.84 19.68
CA GLN A 18 0.58 19.06 18.42
C GLN A 18 0.47 17.88 17.45
N LEU A 19 -0.45 16.94 17.71
CA LEU A 19 -0.69 15.75 16.88
C LEU A 19 -0.94 16.12 15.41
N GLU A 20 -1.65 17.22 15.16
CA GLU A 20 -1.97 17.71 13.81
C GLU A 20 -0.78 18.42 13.13
N ALA A 21 0.08 19.11 13.89
CA ALA A 21 1.16 19.93 13.34
C ALA A 21 2.27 19.10 12.64
N ASN A 22 2.47 17.86 13.11
CA ASN A 22 3.51 16.95 12.58
C ASN A 22 2.92 15.72 11.87
N ASP A 23 1.62 15.72 11.61
CA ASP A 23 0.86 14.59 11.08
C ASP A 23 1.46 14.05 9.76
N VAL A 24 1.78 14.93 8.82
CA VAL A 24 2.39 14.56 7.52
C VAL A 24 3.77 13.91 7.69
N GLN A 25 4.64 14.46 8.54
CA GLN A 25 5.99 13.91 8.76
C GLN A 25 5.95 12.55 9.46
N ARG A 26 5.05 12.39 10.43
CA ARG A 26 4.81 11.13 11.14
C ARG A 26 4.28 10.06 10.20
N THR A 27 3.31 10.42 9.37
CA THR A 27 2.70 9.47 8.43
C THR A 27 3.63 9.08 7.29
N ARG A 28 4.47 10.01 6.83
CA ARG A 28 5.59 9.68 5.94
C ARG A 28 6.54 8.66 6.57
N ARG A 29 6.92 8.86 7.83
CA ARG A 29 7.80 7.92 8.55
C ARG A 29 7.14 6.57 8.78
N LEU A 30 5.83 6.55 9.08
CA LEU A 30 5.04 5.33 9.17
C LEU A 30 5.05 4.58 7.83
N ARG A 31 4.81 5.28 6.72
CA ARG A 31 4.90 4.70 5.37
C ARG A 31 6.27 4.05 5.12
N GLU A 32 7.36 4.75 5.42
CA GLU A 32 8.73 4.24 5.25
C GLU A 32 9.00 3.00 6.11
N VAL A 33 8.51 2.98 7.36
CA VAL A 33 8.60 1.80 8.24
C VAL A 33 7.81 0.62 7.66
N LEU A 34 6.55 0.83 7.24
CA LEU A 34 5.71 -0.21 6.67
C LEU A 34 6.34 -0.81 5.39
N THR A 35 6.93 0.02 4.53
CA THR A 35 7.70 -0.45 3.37
C THR A 35 8.91 -1.29 3.80
N SER A 36 9.67 -0.86 4.81
CA SER A 36 10.88 -1.57 5.27
C SER A 36 10.59 -2.92 5.92
N LEU A 37 9.41 -3.09 6.53
CA LEU A 37 8.98 -4.33 7.17
C LEU A 37 8.48 -5.38 6.16
N GLY A 38 8.25 -4.99 4.91
CA GLY A 38 7.96 -5.89 3.79
C GLY A 38 6.47 -6.06 3.47
N PRO A 39 6.14 -7.02 2.58
CA PRO A 39 4.85 -7.10 1.87
C PRO A 39 3.62 -7.15 2.77
N PHE A 40 3.69 -7.86 3.90
CA PHE A 40 2.58 -7.95 4.85
C PHE A 40 2.20 -6.57 5.42
N PHE A 41 3.20 -5.78 5.83
CA PHE A 41 2.98 -4.47 6.43
C PHE A 41 2.60 -3.41 5.39
N ILE A 42 3.07 -3.55 4.16
CA ILE A 42 2.59 -2.73 3.02
C ILE A 42 1.08 -2.91 2.86
N LYS A 43 0.57 -4.15 2.85
CA LYS A 43 -0.87 -4.43 2.75
C LYS A 43 -1.66 -3.87 3.93
N LEU A 44 -1.11 -3.96 5.15
CA LEU A 44 -1.72 -3.33 6.32
C LEU A 44 -1.82 -1.81 6.15
N GLY A 45 -0.76 -1.17 5.67
CA GLY A 45 -0.74 0.27 5.36
C GLY A 45 -1.77 0.67 4.31
N GLN A 46 -1.90 -0.13 3.25
CA GLN A 46 -2.90 0.07 2.19
C GLN A 46 -4.34 -0.06 2.75
N ALA A 47 -4.59 -1.04 3.62
CA ALA A 47 -5.89 -1.20 4.28
C ALA A 47 -6.23 -0.04 5.24
N LEU A 48 -5.22 0.55 5.90
CA LEU A 48 -5.39 1.73 6.75
C LEU A 48 -5.65 2.99 5.92
N ALA A 49 -5.00 3.15 4.77
CA ALA A 49 -5.09 4.35 3.91
C ALA A 49 -6.53 4.67 3.46
N ILE A 50 -7.42 3.67 3.43
CA ILE A 50 -8.83 3.81 3.01
C ILE A 50 -9.81 3.98 4.18
N ARG A 51 -9.32 4.17 5.42
CA ARG A 51 -10.14 4.28 6.63
C ARG A 51 -10.17 5.72 7.17
N PRO A 52 -11.12 6.57 6.71
CA PRO A 52 -11.23 7.97 7.14
C PRO A 52 -11.65 8.14 8.60
N ASP A 53 -12.08 7.06 9.25
CA ASP A 53 -12.39 7.01 10.68
C ASP A 53 -11.14 6.80 11.56
N ILE A 54 -9.99 6.45 10.97
CA ILE A 54 -8.73 6.17 11.67
C ILE A 54 -7.69 7.26 11.38
N LEU A 55 -7.64 7.76 10.14
CA LEU A 55 -6.61 8.69 9.68
C LEU A 55 -7.22 10.05 9.33
N SER A 56 -6.47 11.11 9.62
CA SER A 56 -6.77 12.45 9.11
C SER A 56 -6.67 12.47 7.57
N PRO A 57 -7.32 13.44 6.89
CA PRO A 57 -7.22 13.58 5.43
C PRO A 57 -5.76 13.71 4.92
N THR A 58 -4.92 14.43 5.65
CA THR A 58 -3.48 14.59 5.35
C THR A 58 -2.73 13.28 5.46
N SER A 59 -3.01 12.49 6.49
CA SER A 59 -2.38 11.18 6.68
C SER A 59 -2.87 10.13 5.67
N MET A 60 -4.16 10.14 5.35
CA MET A 60 -4.70 9.31 4.26
C MET A 60 -3.96 9.58 2.96
N TYR A 61 -3.81 10.85 2.57
CA TYR A 61 -3.12 11.22 1.34
C TYR A 61 -1.68 10.68 1.29
N GLU A 62 -0.92 10.79 2.38
CA GLU A 62 0.46 10.31 2.40
C GLU A 62 0.57 8.79 2.46
N LEU A 63 -0.34 8.08 3.15
CA LEU A 63 -0.39 6.61 3.14
C LEU A 63 -0.95 6.05 1.83
N GLN A 64 -1.78 6.79 1.10
CA GLN A 64 -2.29 6.40 -0.22
C GLN A 64 -1.14 6.14 -1.20
N ARG A 65 0.03 6.71 -0.96
CA ARG A 65 1.24 6.45 -1.77
C ARG A 65 1.77 5.02 -1.64
N LEU A 66 1.36 4.26 -0.61
CA LEU A 66 1.58 2.80 -0.57
C LEU A 66 0.71 2.05 -1.57
N CYS A 67 -0.40 2.66 -1.99
CA CYS A 67 -1.32 2.13 -2.99
C CYS A 67 -0.97 2.61 -4.41
N ASP A 68 0.02 3.50 -4.56
CA ASP A 68 0.39 4.06 -5.87
C ASP A 68 0.81 2.94 -6.84
N LYS A 69 0.50 3.18 -8.13
CA LYS A 69 0.56 2.18 -9.19
C LYS A 69 1.91 1.46 -9.23
N VAL A 70 1.87 0.17 -8.94
CA VAL A 70 2.94 -0.76 -9.30
C VAL A 70 2.93 -0.88 -10.83
N PRO A 71 4.09 -0.87 -11.50
CA PRO A 71 4.14 -1.15 -12.93
C PRO A 71 3.57 -2.55 -13.20
N ALA A 72 2.78 -2.68 -14.26
CA ALA A 72 2.37 -3.99 -14.73
C ALA A 72 3.59 -4.80 -15.16
N PHE A 73 3.55 -6.11 -14.92
CA PHE A 73 4.53 -7.03 -15.48
C PHE A 73 4.16 -7.39 -16.92
N ASP A 74 5.06 -8.11 -17.59
CA ASP A 74 4.90 -8.46 -19.01
C ASP A 74 3.56 -9.16 -19.33
N ASN A 75 2.84 -8.62 -20.31
CA ASN A 75 1.51 -9.11 -20.70
C ASN A 75 1.57 -10.51 -21.31
N ALA A 76 2.62 -10.82 -22.08
CA ALA A 76 2.76 -12.16 -22.68
C ALA A 76 2.92 -13.23 -21.59
N ARG A 77 3.71 -12.93 -20.55
CA ARG A 77 3.83 -13.78 -19.36
C ARG A 77 2.50 -13.89 -18.61
N ALA A 78 1.70 -12.83 -18.52
CA ALA A 78 0.39 -12.87 -17.88
C ALA A 78 -0.56 -13.82 -18.62
N MET A 79 -0.68 -13.69 -19.94
CA MET A 79 -1.52 -14.54 -20.77
C MET A 79 -1.10 -16.02 -20.70
N GLN A 80 0.21 -16.29 -20.81
CA GLN A 80 0.73 -17.64 -20.68
C GLN A 80 0.40 -18.27 -19.30
N THR A 81 0.47 -17.47 -18.23
CA THR A 81 0.14 -17.94 -16.89
C THR A 81 -1.34 -18.28 -16.79
N ILE A 82 -2.22 -17.44 -17.34
CA ILE A 82 -3.67 -17.70 -17.37
C ILE A 82 -3.98 -19.01 -18.10
N GLU A 83 -3.45 -19.21 -19.31
CA GLU A 83 -3.68 -20.45 -20.08
C GLU A 83 -3.15 -21.68 -19.35
N LYS A 84 -1.98 -21.55 -18.71
CA LYS A 84 -1.38 -22.64 -17.93
C LYS A 84 -2.25 -23.05 -16.74
N GLU A 85 -2.77 -22.08 -15.99
CA GLU A 85 -3.61 -22.35 -14.81
C GLU A 85 -5.03 -22.84 -15.21
N LEU A 86 -5.54 -22.44 -16.37
CA LEU A 86 -6.83 -22.90 -16.90
C LEU A 86 -6.74 -24.24 -17.65
N GLY A 87 -5.55 -24.62 -18.13
CA GLY A 87 -5.35 -25.85 -18.91
C GLY A 87 -5.94 -25.82 -20.33
N CYS A 88 -6.33 -24.64 -20.82
CA CYS A 88 -6.89 -24.42 -22.16
C CYS A 88 -6.55 -23.01 -22.66
N ARG A 89 -6.87 -22.70 -23.93
CA ARG A 89 -6.59 -21.38 -24.48
C ARG A 89 -7.56 -20.35 -23.92
N ILE A 90 -7.10 -19.11 -23.74
CA ILE A 90 -7.93 -18.01 -23.25
C ILE A 90 -9.18 -17.82 -24.12
N SER A 91 -9.04 -17.94 -25.44
CA SER A 91 -10.14 -17.79 -26.41
C SER A 91 -11.25 -18.84 -26.28
N ASP A 92 -10.97 -19.96 -25.61
CA ASP A 92 -11.97 -21.02 -25.41
C ASP A 92 -12.85 -20.74 -24.17
N VAL A 93 -12.45 -19.80 -23.30
CA VAL A 93 -13.12 -19.48 -22.01
C VAL A 93 -13.66 -18.04 -21.96
N PHE A 94 -12.92 -17.07 -22.50
CA PHE A 94 -13.29 -15.66 -22.48
C PHE A 94 -13.72 -15.20 -23.87
N ASP A 95 -14.81 -14.43 -23.94
CA ASP A 95 -15.33 -13.86 -25.18
C ASP A 95 -14.41 -12.75 -25.72
N ASP A 96 -13.90 -11.91 -24.82
CA ASP A 96 -12.87 -10.90 -25.11
C ASP A 96 -11.98 -10.69 -23.88
N LEU A 97 -10.68 -10.54 -24.11
CA LEU A 97 -9.69 -10.23 -23.07
C LEU A 97 -8.62 -9.31 -23.64
N SER A 98 -8.63 -8.05 -23.20
CA SER A 98 -7.61 -7.07 -23.60
C SER A 98 -6.22 -7.47 -23.10
N PRO A 99 -5.18 -7.35 -23.93
CA PRO A 99 -3.80 -7.53 -23.50
C PRO A 99 -3.32 -6.39 -22.58
N ASP A 100 -3.99 -5.24 -22.57
CA ASP A 100 -3.55 -4.06 -21.83
C ASP A 100 -4.06 -4.07 -20.38
N PRO A 101 -3.15 -4.00 -19.39
CA PRO A 101 -3.52 -4.03 -17.98
C PRO A 101 -4.14 -2.69 -17.54
N ILE A 102 -5.30 -2.77 -16.91
CA ILE A 102 -5.96 -1.59 -16.31
C ILE A 102 -5.41 -1.23 -14.92
N ALA A 103 -4.82 -2.22 -14.23
CA ALA A 103 -4.26 -2.09 -12.89
C ALA A 103 -3.21 -3.19 -12.64
N ALA A 104 -2.38 -2.99 -11.62
CA ALA A 104 -1.44 -3.99 -11.13
C ALA A 104 -1.45 -4.00 -9.60
N ALA A 105 -1.25 -5.18 -9.01
CA ALA A 105 -1.20 -5.37 -7.58
C ALA A 105 0.13 -6.01 -7.17
N SER A 106 0.64 -5.63 -6.01
CA SER A 106 1.80 -6.27 -5.39
C SER A 106 1.34 -7.48 -4.56
N LEU A 107 2.14 -8.57 -4.60
CA LEU A 107 1.92 -9.82 -3.87
C LEU A 107 2.82 -9.91 -2.64
#